data_AF-A0A6M1YPJ3-F1
#
_entry.id   AF-A0A6M1YPJ3-F1
#
_cell.length_a   1.000
_cell.length_b   1.000
_cell.length_c   1.000
_cell.angle_alpha   90.00
_cell.angle_beta   90.00
_cell.angle_gamma   90.00
#
_symmetry.space_group_name_H-M   'P 1'
#
loop_
_entity.id
_entity.type
_entity.pdbx_description
1 polymer ?
#
loop_
_entity_poly.entity_id
_entity_poly.type
_entity_poly.pdbx_seq_one_letter_code
_entity_poly.pdbx_strand_id
1 'polypeptide(L)' 'KNIYVHCTAGRSRSAMAVISYLVKYKKMDLTQAYRFVKSKRRIVLINYSQRKDLKKNYKS' A
#
# COMPACT_ATOMS: atom_id res chain seq x y z
N LYS A 1 -11.70 13.18 10.98
CA LYS A 1 -10.85 13.93 10.02
C LYS A 1 -10.60 13.06 8.79
N ASN A 2 -10.83 13.58 7.59
CA ASN A 2 -10.57 12.86 6.33
C ASN A 2 -9.19 13.25 5.80
N ILE A 3 -8.33 12.28 5.51
CA ILE A 3 -6.98 12.52 4.98
C ILE A 3 -6.95 12.06 3.52
N TYR A 4 -6.67 12.99 2.60
CA TYR A 4 -6.50 12.70 1.19
C TYR A 4 -5.02 12.44 0.88
N VAL A 5 -4.73 11.27 0.31
CA VAL A 5 -3.37 10.88 -0.10
C VAL A 5 -3.39 10.52 -1.58
N HIS A 6 -2.67 11.29 -2.39
CA HIS A 6 -2.53 11.06 -3.82
C HIS A 6 -1.06 11.21 -4.26
N CYS A 7 -0.71 10.54 -5.36
CA CYS A 7 0.46 10.89 -6.17
C CYS A 7 -0.04 11.46 -7.50
N THR A 8 0.84 11.76 -8.46
CA THR A 8 0.44 12.33 -9.76
C THR A 8 -0.71 11.57 -10.44
N ALA A 9 -0.64 10.23 -10.48
CA ALA A 9 -1.71 9.37 -11.01
C ALA A 9 -2.52 8.62 -9.94
N GLY A 10 -2.18 8.76 -8.65
CA GLY A 10 -2.80 8.01 -7.55
C GLY A 10 -2.61 6.48 -7.54
N ARG A 11 -1.79 5.91 -8.43
CA ARG A 11 -1.73 4.44 -8.67
C ARG A 11 -0.67 3.68 -7.86
N SER A 12 0.48 4.29 -7.59
CA SER A 12 1.68 3.58 -7.12
C SER A 12 2.23 4.15 -5.80
N ARG A 13 2.87 5.33 -5.80
CA ARG A 13 3.50 5.91 -4.59
C ARG A 13 2.52 6.14 -3.44
N SER A 14 1.33 6.67 -3.73
CA SER A 14 0.26 6.85 -2.73
C SER A 14 -0.24 5.51 -2.18
N ALA A 15 -0.34 4.47 -3.01
CA ALA A 15 -0.77 3.15 -2.56
C ALA A 15 0.28 2.49 -1.66
N MET A 16 1.57 2.59 -2.01
CA MET A 16 2.66 2.07 -1.17
C MET A 16 2.73 2.76 0.19
N ALA A 17 2.56 4.09 0.24
CA ALA A 17 2.55 4.84 1.50
C ALA A 17 1.41 4.38 2.43
N VAL A 18 0.20 4.19 1.87
CA VAL A 18 -0.95 3.69 2.65
C VAL A 18 -0.73 2.25 3.11
N ILE A 19 -0.21 1.38 2.27
CA ILE A 19 0.10 -0.02 2.65
C ILE A 19 1.13 -0.05 3.78
N SER A 20 2.24 0.68 3.63
CA SER A 20 3.28 0.80 4.67
C SER A 20 2.72 1.31 5.99
N TYR A 21 1.83 2.31 5.94
CA TYR A 21 1.15 2.82 7.13
C TYR A 21 0.28 1.76 7.81
N LEU A 22 -0.51 1.00 7.05
CA LEU A 22 -1.35 -0.07 7.58
C LEU A 22 -0.52 -1.20 8.20
N VAL A 23 0.59 -1.57 7.58
CA VAL A 23 1.49 -2.59 8.14
C VAL A 23 2.12 -2.09 9.44
N LYS A 24 2.75 -0.90 9.42
CA LYS A 24 3.52 -0.37 10.56
C LYS A 24 2.64 0.04 11.76
N TYR A 25 1.52 0.71 11.51
CA TYR A 25 0.71 1.32 12.58
C TYR A 25 -0.60 0.59 12.85
N LYS A 26 -1.11 -0.20 11.89
CA LYS A 26 -2.33 -1.01 12.08
C LYS A 26 -2.03 -2.50 12.24
N LYS A 27 -0.74 -2.90 12.30
CA LYS A 27 -0.30 -4.29 12.48
C LYS A 27 -0.96 -5.26 11.49
N MET A 28 -1.31 -4.79 10.30
CA MET A 28 -1.85 -5.64 9.24
C MET A 28 -0.72 -6.43 8.58
N ASP A 29 -0.99 -7.67 8.19
CA ASP A 29 -0.10 -8.38 7.28
C ASP A 29 -0.01 -7.63 5.95
N LEU A 30 1.15 -7.66 5.30
CA LEU A 30 1.37 -6.95 4.05
C LEU A 30 0.36 -7.36 2.96
N THR A 31 -0.01 -8.64 2.91
CA THR A 31 -1.01 -9.18 1.99
C THR A 31 -2.40 -8.65 2.32
N GLN A 32 -2.75 -8.57 3.61
CA GLN A 32 -4.02 -8.00 4.06
C GLN A 32 -4.09 -6.50 3.73
N ALA A 33 -3.05 -5.74 4.05
CA ALA A 33 -2.95 -4.31 3.74
C ALA A 33 -3.07 -4.04 2.23
N TYR A 34 -2.39 -4.85 1.39
CA TYR A 34 -2.51 -4.76 -0.06
C TYR A 34 -3.94 -5.03 -0.55
N ARG A 35 -4.58 -6.11 -0.07
CA ARG A 35 -5.96 -6.46 -0.45
C ARG A 35 -6.95 -5.38 -0.02
N PHE A 36 -6.76 -4.82 1.17
CA PHE A 36 -7.58 -3.73 1.69
C PHE A 36 -7.47 -2.46 0.83
N VAL A 37 -6.25 -2.04 0.48
CA VAL A 37 -6.04 -0.87 -0.36
C VAL A 37 -6.59 -1.09 -1.78
N LYS A 38 -6.42 -2.29 -2.33
CA LYS A 38 -6.98 -2.67 -3.65
C LYS A 38 -8.51 -2.72 -3.66
N SER A 39 -9.15 -3.15 -2.57
CA SER A 39 -10.62 -3.17 -2.47
C SER A 39 -11.21 -1.76 -2.37
N LYS A 40 -10.50 -0.81 -1.72
CA LYS A 40 -10.92 0.59 -1.64
C LYS A 40 -10.54 1.42 -2.87
N ARG A 41 -9.46 1.07 -3.57
CA ARG A 41 -8.99 1.75 -4.79
C ARG A 41 -8.62 0.73 -5.86
N ARG A 42 -9.55 0.47 -6.78
CA ARG A 42 -9.37 -0.48 -7.88
C ARG A 42 -8.24 -0.10 -8.85
N ILE A 43 -7.89 1.19 -8.92
CA ILE A 43 -6.81 1.74 -9.77
C ILE A 43 -5.40 1.55 -9.20
N VAL A 44 -5.27 0.91 -8.03
CA VAL A 44 -3.98 0.63 -7.41
C VAL A 44 -3.18 -0.29 -8.33
N LEU A 45 -2.11 0.24 -8.89
CA LEU A 45 -1.22 -0.45 -9.81
C LEU A 45 0.18 -0.39 -9.20
N ILE A 46 0.50 -1.45 -8.46
CA ILE A 46 1.80 -1.64 -7.84
C ILE A 46 2.50 -2.69 -8.69
N ASN A 47 3.64 -2.33 -9.27
CA ASN A 47 4.39 -3.24 -10.13
C ASN A 47 5.06 -4.34 -9.29
N TYR A 48 5.58 -5.37 -9.96
CA TYR A 48 6.20 -6.51 -9.28
C TYR A 48 7.36 -6.08 -8.38
N SER A 49 8.23 -5.18 -8.86
CA SER A 49 9.38 -4.66 -8.10
C SER A 49 8.94 -3.99 -6.80
N GLN A 50 7.99 -3.07 -6.85
CA GLN A 50 7.46 -2.39 -5.66
C GLN A 50 6.81 -3.36 -4.67
N ARG A 51 6.12 -4.39 -5.17
CA ARG A 51 5.53 -5.43 -4.32
C ARG A 51 6.59 -6.31 -3.68
N LYS A 52 7.70 -6.58 -4.38
CA LYS A 52 8.89 -7.28 -3.86
C LYS A 52 9.60 -6.42 -2.82
N ASP A 53 9.72 -5.11 -3.03
CA ASP A 53 10.34 -4.17 -2.09
C ASP A 53 9.54 -4.08 -0.80
N LEU A 54 8.21 -3.98 -0.89
CA LEU A 54 7.33 -4.06 0.27
C LEU A 54 7.53 -5.38 1.04
N LYS A 55 7.55 -6.51 0.32
CA LYS A 55 7.81 -7.82 0.94
C LYS A 55 9.18 -7.92 1.58
N LYS A 56 10.21 -7.28 1.02
CA LYS A 56 11.58 -7.27 1.57
C LYS A 56 11.66 -6.43 2.85
N ASN A 57 11.04 -5.25 2.87
CA ASN A 57 11.07 -4.33 4.01
C ASN A 57 10.22 -4.80 5.20
N TYR A 58 9.18 -5.61 4.95
CA TYR A 58 8.28 -6.13 5.98
C TYR A 58 8.39 -7.65 6.16
N LYS A 59 9.44 -8.27 5.64
CA LYS A 59 9.81 -9.65 5.98
C LYS A 59 10.52 -9.62 7.33
N SER A 60 9.88 -10.20 8.35
CA SER A 60 10.59 -10.75 9.50
C SER A 60 11.30 -12.05 9.11
#